data_AF-A0A2I0SDP6-F1
#
_entry.id   AF-A0A2I0SDP6-F1
#
_cell.length_a   1.000
_cell.length_b   1.000
_cell.length_c   1.000
_cell.angle_alpha   90.00
_cell.angle_beta   90.00
_cell.angle_gamma   90.00
#
_symmetry.space_group_name_H-M   'P 1'
#
loop_
_entity.id
_entity.type
_entity.pdbx_description
1 polymer ?
#
loop_
_entity_poly.entity_id
_entity_poly.type
_entity_poly.pdbx_seq_one_letter_code
_entity_poly.pdbx_strand_id
1 'polypeptide(L)'
;MAELHTDRLVLRRWQDSDLEPWAAMNADPDVREHLGDLLTREQSDASMAQFQAEFDQRGYGWWAVQLQATGEFIGFAGLDQVDDGMPF
;
A
#
# COMPACT_ATOMS: atom_id res chain seq x y z
N MET A 1 -11.44 -10.90 8.46
CA MET A 1 -10.46 -10.16 7.64
C MET A 1 -10.26 -8.80 8.30
N ALA A 2 -9.01 -8.40 8.54
CA ALA A 2 -8.69 -7.20 9.30
C ALA A 2 -8.84 -5.96 8.40
N GLU A 3 -10.07 -5.45 8.30
CA GLU A 3 -10.37 -4.13 7.76
C GLU A 3 -10.54 -3.13 8.91
N LEU A 4 -10.04 -1.91 8.73
CA LEU A 4 -10.19 -0.84 9.69
C LEU A 4 -11.02 0.29 9.08
N HIS A 5 -11.99 0.78 9.84
CA HIS A 5 -12.86 1.86 9.43
C HIS A 5 -12.68 3.06 10.35
N THR A 6 -12.67 4.23 9.76
CA THR A 6 -12.72 5.53 10.45
C THR A 6 -13.87 6.34 9.85
N ASP A 7 -14.10 7.56 10.32
CA ASP A 7 -15.14 8.43 9.77
C ASP A 7 -14.92 8.81 8.28
N ARG A 8 -13.69 8.66 7.76
CA ARG A 8 -13.32 9.08 6.40
C ARG A 8 -12.68 8.00 5.56
N LEU A 9 -12.06 7.00 6.19
CA LEU A 9 -11.16 6.05 5.55
C LEU A 9 -11.56 4.61 5.82
N VAL A 10 -11.34 3.78 4.82
CA VAL A 10 -11.33 2.32 4.92
C VAL A 10 -9.91 1.85 4.62
N LEU A 11 -9.29 1.15 5.56
CA LEU A 11 -8.02 0.44 5.36
C LEU A 11 -8.37 -1.02 5.12
N ARG A 12 -8.15 -1.48 3.89
CA ARG A 12 -8.57 -2.81 3.43
C ARG A 12 -7.44 -3.56 2.75
N ARG A 13 -7.69 -4.85 2.48
CA ARG A 13 -6.78 -5.67 1.66
C ARG A 13 -6.65 -5.06 0.26
N TRP A 14 -5.47 -5.25 -0.33
CA TRP A 14 -5.20 -4.92 -1.72
C TRP A 14 -6.01 -5.82 -2.66
N GLN A 15 -6.52 -5.24 -3.73
CA GLN A 15 -7.32 -5.92 -4.75
C GLN A 15 -6.82 -5.54 -6.15
N ASP A 16 -7.18 -6.32 -7.17
CA ASP A 16 -6.67 -6.13 -8.54
C ASP A 16 -6.97 -4.75 -9.12
N SER A 17 -8.08 -4.11 -8.71
CA SER A 17 -8.40 -2.75 -9.17
C SER A 17 -7.49 -1.67 -8.59
N ASP A 18 -6.65 -1.98 -7.60
CA ASP A 18 -5.64 -1.06 -7.08
C ASP A 18 -4.36 -1.05 -7.93
N LEU A 19 -4.13 -2.05 -8.80
CA LEU A 19 -2.89 -2.18 -9.58
C LEU A 19 -2.60 -0.95 -10.44
N GLU A 20 -3.60 -0.48 -11.18
CA GLU A 20 -3.46 0.69 -12.06
C GLU A 20 -3.21 2.00 -11.28
N PRO A 21 -4.04 2.40 -10.30
CA PRO A 21 -3.78 3.61 -9.53
C PRO A 21 -2.50 3.51 -8.68
N TRP A 22 -2.12 2.33 -8.21
CA TRP A 22 -0.86 2.12 -7.48
C TRP A 22 0.36 2.31 -8.38
N ALA A 23 0.34 1.77 -9.59
CA ALA A 23 1.41 1.97 -10.56
C ALA A 23 1.53 3.43 -11.00
N ALA A 24 0.39 4.11 -11.22
CA ALA A 24 0.38 5.54 -11.52
C ALA A 24 0.99 6.37 -10.38
N MET A 25 0.62 6.06 -9.14
CA MET A 25 1.14 6.72 -7.94
C MET A 25 2.65 6.51 -7.76
N ASN A 26 3.18 5.32 -8.06
CA ASN A 26 4.63 5.07 -7.96
C ASN A 26 5.46 5.59 -9.14
N ALA A 27 4.82 5.92 -10.26
CA ALA A 27 5.45 6.58 -11.39
C ALA A 27 5.40 8.11 -11.29
N ASP A 28 4.72 8.65 -10.26
CA ASP A 28 4.61 10.09 -10.03
C ASP A 28 5.85 10.62 -9.27
N PRO A 29 6.62 11.56 -9.85
CA PRO A 29 7.79 12.15 -9.19
C PRO A 29 7.46 12.93 -7.93
N ASP A 30 6.27 13.53 -7.83
CA ASP A 30 5.87 14.30 -6.64
C ASP A 30 5.59 13.35 -5.47
N VAL A 31 5.06 12.14 -5.75
CA VAL A 31 4.83 11.12 -4.71
C VAL A 31 6.14 10.52 -4.22
N ARG A 32 7.10 10.28 -5.13
CA ARG A 32 8.34 9.56 -4.80
C ARG A 32 9.55 10.44 -4.54
N GLU A 33 9.40 11.77 -4.49
CA GLU A 33 10.48 12.73 -4.22
C GLU A 33 11.39 12.33 -3.04
N HIS A 34 10.80 11.73 -2.00
CA HIS A 34 11.51 11.28 -0.80
C HIS A 34 11.50 9.75 -0.59
N LEU A 35 10.93 8.98 -1.51
CA LEU A 35 10.80 7.53 -1.42
C LEU A 35 11.81 6.78 -2.31
N GLY A 36 12.64 7.50 -3.06
CA GLY A 36 13.64 6.94 -3.98
C GLY A 36 13.16 6.98 -5.44
N ASP A 37 13.71 6.10 -6.28
CA ASP A 37 13.44 6.09 -7.71
C ASP A 37 11.96 5.83 -8.03
N LEU A 38 11.51 6.32 -9.19
CA LEU A 38 10.22 5.95 -9.77
C LEU A 38 10.17 4.45 -10.03
N LEU A 39 9.01 3.83 -9.78
CA LEU A 39 8.84 2.41 -10.07
C LEU A 39 8.18 2.21 -11.43
N THR A 40 8.59 1.14 -12.12
CA THR A 40 7.85 0.64 -13.28
C THR A 40 6.53 -0.01 -12.83
N ARG A 41 5.68 -0.31 -13.81
CA ARG A 41 4.44 -1.06 -13.58
C ARG A 41 4.73 -2.41 -12.93
N GLU A 42 5.73 -3.14 -13.44
CA GLU A 42 6.09 -4.47 -12.95
C GLU A 42 6.63 -4.43 -11.52
N GLN A 43 7.42 -3.40 -11.18
CA GLN A 43 7.92 -3.19 -9.82
C GLN A 43 6.78 -2.84 -8.85
N SER A 44 5.83 -2.01 -9.30
CA SER A 44 4.65 -1.64 -8.52
C SER A 44 3.77 -2.86 -8.25
N ASP A 45 3.48 -3.67 -9.27
CA ASP A 45 2.71 -4.91 -9.15
C ASP A 45 3.40 -5.91 -8.20
N ALA A 46 4.73 -6.04 -8.30
CA ALA A 46 5.52 -6.89 -7.42
C ALA A 46 5.46 -6.45 -5.95
N SER A 47 5.54 -5.13 -5.67
CA SER A 47 5.40 -4.61 -4.31
C SER A 47 4.01 -4.89 -3.71
N MET A 48 2.95 -4.73 -4.51
CA MET A 48 1.58 -5.04 -4.07
C MET A 48 1.44 -6.54 -3.73
N ALA A 49 1.98 -7.42 -4.58
CA ALA A 49 1.97 -8.86 -4.34
C ALA A 49 2.75 -9.23 -3.07
N GLN A 50 3.86 -8.57 -2.79
CA GLN A 50 4.61 -8.73 -1.55
C GLN A 50 3.75 -8.31 -0.33
N PHE A 51 3.10 -7.14 -0.37
CA PHE A 51 2.21 -6.70 0.70
C PHE A 51 1.05 -7.67 0.92
N GLN A 52 0.49 -8.25 -0.14
CA GLN A 52 -0.53 -9.27 -0.02
C GLN A 52 -0.01 -10.52 0.71
N ALA A 53 1.13 -11.05 0.28
CA ALA A 53 1.73 -12.26 0.83
C ALA A 53 2.17 -12.10 2.29
N GLU A 54 2.77 -10.97 2.64
CA GLU A 54 3.19 -10.67 4.01
C GLU A 54 2.00 -10.55 4.96
N PHE A 55 0.92 -9.96 4.49
CA PHE A 55 -0.29 -9.83 5.28
C PHE A 55 -0.97 -11.18 5.49
N ASP A 56 -0.97 -12.07 4.49
CA ASP A 56 -1.50 -13.44 4.64
C ASP A 56 -0.70 -14.25 5.68
N GLN A 57 0.60 -13.97 5.83
CA GLN A 57 1.45 -14.58 6.83
C GLN A 57 1.24 -14.00 8.24
N ARG A 58 1.12 -12.67 8.35
CA ARG A 58 1.17 -11.94 9.63
C ARG A 58 -0.21 -11.60 10.20
N GLY A 59 -1.24 -11.55 9.35
CA GLY A 59 -2.58 -11.05 9.69
C GLY A 59 -2.70 -9.52 9.75
N TYR A 60 -1.60 -8.80 9.52
CA TYR A 60 -1.49 -7.34 9.42
C TYR A 60 -0.37 -6.98 8.44
N GLY A 61 -0.30 -5.73 8.00
CA GLY A 61 0.72 -5.27 7.07
C GLY A 61 0.41 -3.89 6.52
N TRP A 62 0.78 -3.66 5.26
CA TRP A 62 0.39 -2.48 4.50
C TRP A 62 -1.02 -2.66 3.91
N TRP A 63 -1.96 -1.79 4.30
CA TRP A 63 -3.30 -1.73 3.73
C TRP A 63 -3.36 -0.76 2.56
N ALA A 64 -4.21 -1.07 1.59
CA ALA A 64 -4.72 -0.07 0.66
C ALA A 64 -5.68 0.86 1.42
N VAL A 65 -5.51 2.17 1.24
CA VAL A 65 -6.33 3.21 1.86
C VAL A 65 -7.35 3.69 0.84
N GLN A 66 -8.61 3.63 1.24
CA GLN A 66 -9.75 4.03 0.42
C GLN A 66 -10.55 5.13 1.13
N LEU A 67 -11.05 6.11 0.37
CA LEU A 67 -12.05 7.06 0.88
C LEU A 67 -13.39 6.34 1.10
N GLN A 68 -13.94 6.48 2.30
CA GLN A 68 -15.21 5.85 2.66
C GLN A 68 -16.38 6.39 1.82
N ALA A 69 -16.36 7.68 1.47
CA ALA A 69 -17.46 8.33 0.77
C ALA A 69 -17.56 7.95 -0.71
N THR A 70 -16.43 7.71 -1.38
CA THR A 70 -16.37 7.55 -2.84
C THR A 70 -15.93 6.16 -3.27
N GLY A 71 -15.25 5.42 -2.40
CA GLY A 71 -14.60 4.17 -2.75
C GLY A 71 -13.27 4.33 -3.49
N GLU A 72 -12.78 5.57 -3.62
CA GLU A 72 -11.54 5.89 -4.31
C GLU A 72 -10.32 5.42 -3.52
N PHE A 73 -9.38 4.76 -4.22
CA PHE A 73 -8.05 4.44 -3.69
C PHE A 73 -7.21 5.72 -3.58
N ILE A 74 -6.59 5.94 -2.42
CA ILE A 74 -5.80 7.15 -2.15
C ILE A 74 -4.40 6.86 -1.61
N GLY A 75 -3.93 5.63 -1.73
CA GLY A 75 -2.58 5.23 -1.33
C GLY A 75 -2.58 4.07 -0.34
N PHE A 76 -1.57 4.04 0.53
CA PHE A 76 -1.35 2.93 1.45
C PHE A 76 -0.88 3.42 2.82
N ALA A 77 -1.18 2.64 3.86
CA ALA A 77 -0.73 2.88 5.23
C ALA A 77 -0.80 1.58 6.02
N GLY A 78 0.02 1.43 7.04
CA GLY A 78 -0.02 0.23 7.85
C GLY A 78 1.15 0.06 8.79
N LEU A 79 1.39 -1.20 9.13
CA LEU A 79 2.42 -1.63 10.06
C LEU A 79 3.36 -2.57 9.33
N ASP A 80 4.64 -2.44 9.60
CA ASP A 80 5.64 -3.39 9.14
C ASP A 80 6.50 -3.86 10.30
N GLN A 81 7.11 -5.03 10.15
CA GLN A 81 8.15 -5.47 11.08
C GLN A 81 9.48 -4.84 10.67
N VAL A 82 10.14 -4.23 11.64
CA VAL A 82 11.50 -3.75 11.47
C VAL A 82 12.42 -4.86 11.95
N ASP A 83 13.35 -5.29 11.11
CA ASP A 83 14.34 -6.30 11.47
C ASP A 83 15.25 -5.80 12.60
N ASP A 84 15.63 -6.73 13.48
CA ASP A 84 16.60 -6.45 14.53
C ASP A 84 17.91 -5.94 13.93
N GLY A 85 18.29 -4.70 14.25
CA GLY A 85 19.53 -4.07 13.83
C GLY A 85 19.41 -3.00 12.74
N MET A 86 18.20 -2.63 12.29
CA MET A 86 18.06 -1.42 11.49
C MET A 86 18.45 -0.17 12.31
N PRO A 87 19.34 0.69 11.79
CA PRO A 87 19.67 1.96 12.45
C PRO A 87 18.45 2.89 12.43
N PHE A 88 18.12 3.47 13.58
CA PHE A 88 17.19 4.59 13.72
C PHE A 88 17.94 5.92 13.75
#